data_AF-P15175-F1
#
_entry.id   AF-P15175-F1
#
_cell.length_a   1.000
_cell.length_b   1.000
_cell.length_c   1.000
_cell.angle_alpha   90.00
_cell.angle_beta   90.00
_cell.angle_gamma   90.00
#
_symmetry.space_group_name_H-M   'P 1'
#
loop_
_entity.id
_entity.type
_entity.pdbx_description
1 polymer ?
#
loop_
_entity_poly.entity_id
_entity_poly.type
_entity_poly.pdbx_seq_one_letter_code
_entity_poly.pdbx_strand_id
1 'polypeptide(L)'
;QLRYREAVLRAVDRLNEQSSEANLYRLLELDQPPKADEDPGTPKPVSFTVKETVCPRPTRQPPELCDFKEKQCVGTVTLNPSIHSLDISCNEIQSV
;
A
#
# COMPACT_ATOMS: atom_id res chain seq x y z
N GLN A 1 -14.89 -5.97 -11.20
CA GLN A 1 -13.41 -5.91 -11.22
C GLN A 1 -12.98 -4.60 -10.57
N LEU A 2 -11.87 -4.61 -9.83
CA LEU A 2 -11.27 -3.42 -9.26
C LEU A 2 -10.40 -2.71 -10.30
N ARG A 3 -10.35 -1.39 -10.27
CA ARG A 3 -9.31 -0.62 -10.95
C ARG A 3 -7.97 -0.86 -10.27
N TYR A 4 -6.87 -0.70 -11.02
CA TYR A 4 -5.51 -0.88 -10.49
C TYR A 4 -5.26 -0.10 -9.19
N ARG A 5 -5.63 1.19 -9.15
CA ARG A 5 -5.51 2.01 -7.94
C ARG A 5 -6.35 1.50 -6.77
N GLU A 6 -7.54 0.96 -7.03
CA GLU A 6 -8.39 0.38 -5.98
C GLU A 6 -7.79 -0.91 -5.42
N ALA A 7 -7.16 -1.72 -6.27
CA ALA A 7 -6.43 -2.91 -5.84
C ALA A 7 -5.22 -2.55 -4.96
N VAL A 8 -4.49 -1.48 -5.28
CA VAL A 8 -3.39 -0.95 -4.44
C VAL A 8 -3.90 -0.41 -3.11
N LEU A 9 -4.98 0.37 -3.11
CA LEU A 9 -5.56 0.89 -1.86
C LEU A 9 -6.02 -0.26 -0.94
N ARG A 10 -6.67 -1.28 -1.51
CA ARG A 10 -7.02 -2.50 -0.77
C ARG A 10 -5.78 -3.18 -0.18
N ALA A 11 -4.67 -3.20 -0.91
CA ALA A 11 -3.40 -3.73 -0.42
C ALA A 11 -2.85 -2.91 0.75
N VAL A 12 -2.92 -1.58 0.69
CA VAL A 12 -2.56 -0.68 1.80
C VAL A 12 -3.45 -0.91 3.02
N ASP A 13 -4.75 -1.10 2.82
CA ASP A 13 -5.68 -1.44 3.92
C ASP A 13 -5.29 -2.77 4.57
N ARG A 14 -4.93 -3.78 3.77
CA ARG A 14 -4.42 -5.06 4.29
C ARG A 14 -3.11 -4.91 5.06
N LEU A 15 -2.16 -4.10 4.57
CA LEU A 15 -0.94 -3.79 5.31
C LEU A 15 -1.26 -3.16 6.68
N ASN A 16 -2.26 -2.28 6.73
CA ASN A 16 -2.73 -1.68 7.98
C ASN A 16 -3.44 -2.65 8.92
N GLU A 17 -4.15 -3.64 8.39
CA GLU A 17 -4.80 -4.68 9.19
C GLU A 17 -3.80 -5.70 9.75
N GLN A 18 -2.77 -6.03 8.97
CA GLN A 18 -1.76 -7.02 9.33
C GLN A 18 -0.61 -6.45 10.16
N SER A 19 -0.30 -5.16 10.01
CA SER A 19 0.81 -4.57 10.74
C SER A 19 0.51 -4.52 12.24
N SER A 20 1.39 -5.15 13.02
CA SER A 20 1.46 -4.97 14.47
C SER A 20 1.98 -3.59 14.87
N GLU A 21 2.47 -2.80 13.90
CA GLU A 21 2.97 -1.46 14.17
C GLU A 21 1.80 -0.57 14.62
N ALA A 22 2.11 0.32 15.57
CA ALA A 22 1.14 1.29 16.08
C ALA A 22 0.71 2.32 15.01
N ASN A 23 1.38 2.29 13.86
CA ASN A 23 1.39 3.28 12.81
C ASN A 23 0.53 2.84 11.62
N LEU A 24 -0.06 3.81 10.92
CA LEU A 24 -0.84 3.56 9.73
C LEU A 24 -0.06 3.95 8.47
N TYR A 25 -0.16 3.10 7.47
CA TYR A 25 0.28 3.33 6.11
C TYR A 25 -0.78 4.08 5.32
N ARG A 26 -0.35 5.08 4.55
CA ARG A 26 -1.16 5.73 3.53
C ARG A 26 -0.42 5.75 2.21
N LEU A 27 -1.13 5.45 1.13
CA LEU A 27 -0.60 5.60 -0.22
C LEU A 27 -0.19 7.06 -0.46
N LEU A 28 1.09 7.27 -0.77
CA LEU A 28 1.67 8.58 -1.10
C LEU A 28 1.73 8.74 -2.62
N GLU A 29 2.38 7.78 -3.27
CA GLU A 29 2.59 7.76 -4.71
C GLU A 29 2.35 6.35 -5.24
N LEU A 30 1.83 6.23 -6.45
CA LEU A 30 1.60 4.96 -7.13
C LEU A 30 2.25 5.04 -8.52
N ASP A 31 3.15 4.10 -8.80
CA ASP A 31 3.76 4.00 -10.12
C ASP A 31 2.70 3.69 -11.18
N GLN A 32 3.00 4.08 -12.41
CA GLN A 32 2.09 3.91 -13.53
C GLN A 32 1.64 2.44 -13.64
N PRO A 33 0.33 2.17 -13.86
CA PRO A 33 -0.15 0.81 -14.05
C PRO A 33 0.61 0.09 -15.17
N PRO A 34 0.81 -1.24 -15.05
CA PRO A 34 1.31 -2.04 -16.15
C PRO A 34 0.37 -1.92 -17.36
N LYS A 35 0.92 -2.12 -18.57
CA LYS A 35 0.14 -2.07 -19.81
C LYS A 35 -1.03 -3.07 -19.74
N ALA A 36 -2.16 -2.61 -20.27
CA ALA A 36 -3.49 -3.21 -20.16
C ALA A 36 -3.65 -4.58 -20.85
N ASP A 37 -4.80 -5.21 -20.55
CA ASP A 37 -5.38 -6.47 -21.05
C ASP A 37 -4.80 -7.80 -20.52
N GLU A 38 -4.99 -8.04 -19.23
CA GLU A 38 -4.79 -9.37 -18.66
C GLU A 38 -5.86 -9.69 -17.62
N ASP A 39 -6.16 -10.99 -17.51
CA ASP A 39 -7.17 -11.57 -16.62
C ASP A 39 -7.17 -10.92 -15.22
N PRO A 40 -8.35 -10.51 -14.68
CA PRO A 40 -8.43 -9.89 -13.36
C PRO A 40 -7.93 -10.80 -12.22
N GLY A 41 -7.89 -12.12 -12.43
CA GLY A 41 -7.32 -13.09 -11.50
C GLY A 41 -5.79 -13.14 -11.52
N THR A 42 -5.15 -12.76 -12.62
CA THR A 42 -3.68 -12.72 -12.75
C THR A 42 -3.09 -11.61 -11.88
N PRO A 43 -2.13 -11.93 -10.97
CA PRO A 43 -1.41 -10.93 -10.19
C PRO A 43 -0.72 -9.91 -11.09
N LYS A 44 -0.84 -8.63 -10.72
CA LYS A 44 -0.24 -7.48 -11.41
C LYS A 44 0.89 -6.94 -10.57
N PRO A 45 2.09 -6.69 -11.13
CA PRO A 45 3.16 -6.07 -10.39
C PRO A 45 2.73 -4.67 -9.95
N VAL A 46 3.10 -4.30 -8.74
CA VAL A 46 2.89 -2.97 -8.18
C VAL A 46 4.18 -2.46 -7.57
N SER A 47 4.38 -1.16 -7.71
CA SER A 47 5.39 -0.39 -6.99
C SER A 47 4.74 0.92 -6.60
N PHE A 48 4.84 1.26 -5.32
CA PHE A 48 4.21 2.45 -4.76
C PHE A 48 4.92 2.87 -3.50
N THR A 49 4.83 4.16 -3.19
CA THR A 49 5.37 4.70 -1.94
C THR A 49 4.22 4.87 -0.96
N VAL A 50 4.42 4.42 0.27
CA VAL A 50 3.54 4.72 1.40
C VAL A 50 4.24 5.67 2.34
N LYS A 51 3.45 6.52 3.00
CA LYS A 51 3.87 7.18 4.23
C LYS A 51 3.37 6.36 5.41
N GLU A 52 4.28 6.00 6.31
CA GLU A 52 3.98 5.46 7.62
C GLU A 52 3.85 6.62 8.61
N THR A 53 2.69 6.76 9.25
CA THR A 53 2.47 7.80 10.27
C THR A 53 3.05 7.35 11.61
N VAL A 54 4.02 8.05 12.19
CA VAL A 54 4.62 7.70 13.51
C VAL A 54 3.64 7.95 14.68
N CYS A 55 2.44 8.43 14.41
CA CYS A 55 1.41 8.57 15.43
C CYS A 55 0.83 7.21 15.83
N PRO A 56 0.82 6.86 17.13
CA PRO A 56 0.08 5.70 17.59
C PRO A 56 -1.41 5.86 17.25
N ARG A 57 -2.08 4.78 16.80
CA ARG A 57 -3.53 4.74 16.51
C ARG A 57 -4.45 5.56 17.45
N PRO A 58 -4.25 5.58 18.79
CA PRO A 58 -5.09 6.38 19.71
C PRO A 58 -4.87 7.89 19.66
N THR A 59 -3.88 8.41 18.93
CA THR A 59 -3.58 9.85 18.93
C THR A 59 -4.68 10.61 18.19
N ARG A 60 -5.37 11.53 18.88
CA ARG A 60 -6.38 12.44 18.28
C ARG A 60 -5.78 13.53 17.39
N GLN A 61 -4.47 13.54 17.19
CA GLN A 61 -3.80 14.55 16.37
C GLN A 61 -4.09 14.28 14.87
N PRO A 62 -4.25 15.34 14.07
CA PRO A 62 -4.37 15.18 12.63
C PRO A 62 -3.11 14.48 12.09
N PRO A 63 -3.25 13.44 11.25
CA PRO A 63 -2.12 12.66 10.72
C PRO A 63 -1.05 13.47 9.99
N GLU A 64 -1.39 14.67 9.55
CA GLU A 64 -0.51 15.63 8.88
C GLU A 64 0.57 16.21 9.81
N LEU A 65 0.34 16.18 11.12
CA LEU A 65 1.29 16.66 12.14
C LEU A 65 2.20 15.55 12.68
N CYS A 66 2.01 14.31 12.24
CA CYS A 66 2.83 13.19 12.65
C CYS A 66 4.14 13.18 11.88
N ASP A 67 5.25 12.92 12.56
CA ASP A 67 6.47 12.50 11.89
C ASP A 67 6.12 11.31 10.98
N PHE A 68 6.68 11.30 9.78
CA PHE A 68 6.38 10.30 8.78
C PHE A 68 7.66 9.65 8.28
N LYS A 69 7.57 8.37 7.96
CA LYS A 69 8.61 7.65 7.23
C LYS A 69 8.05 7.22 5.89
N GLU A 70 8.79 7.49 4.83
CA GLU A 70 8.44 6.99 3.51
C GLU A 70 9.01 5.58 3.33
N LYS A 71 8.15 4.66 2.91
CA LYS A 71 8.53 3.29 2.56
C LYS A 71 8.13 3.00 1.13
N GLN A 72 9.03 2.38 0.38
CA GLN A 72 8.72 1.86 -0.94
C GLN A 72 8.20 0.43 -0.79
N CYS A 73 7.02 0.19 -1.36
CA CYS A 73 6.35 -1.10 -1.37
C CYS A 73 6.38 -1.68 -2.78
N VAL A 74 6.79 -2.93 -2.89
CA VAL A 74 6.82 -3.68 -4.14
C VAL A 74 6.15 -5.03 -3.95
N GLY A 75 5.52 -5.54 -5.00
CA GLY A 75 4.82 -6.82 -4.91
C GLY A 75 3.82 -7.03 -6.04
N THR A 76 2.75 -7.75 -5.74
CA THR A 76 1.66 -8.00 -6.67
C THR A 76 0.27 -7.77 -6.08
N VAL A 77 -0.67 -7.33 -6.92
CA VAL A 77 -2.11 -7.21 -6.57
C VAL A 77 -2.99 -7.85 -7.64
N THR A 78 -4.13 -8.38 -7.24
CA THR A 78 -5.15 -8.87 -8.18
C THR A 78 -6.27 -7.86 -8.34
N LEU A 79 -6.84 -7.79 -9.54
CA LEU A 79 -8.01 -6.94 -9.82
C LEU A 79 -9.33 -7.65 -9.50
N ASN A 80 -9.27 -8.96 -9.22
CA ASN A 80 -10.38 -9.76 -8.73
C ASN A 80 -10.56 -9.55 -7.21
N PRO A 81 -11.70 -8.99 -6.77
CA PRO A 81 -11.96 -8.74 -5.35
C PRO A 81 -12.03 -10.02 -4.50
N SER A 82 -12.35 -11.17 -5.12
CA SER A 82 -12.46 -12.47 -4.44
C SER A 82 -11.10 -13.10 -4.11
N ILE A 83 -10.02 -12.61 -4.73
CA ILE A 83 -8.66 -13.05 -4.40
C ILE A 83 -8.09 -12.12 -3.33
N HIS A 84 -7.70 -12.71 -2.20
CA HIS A 84 -7.24 -11.99 -1.01
C HIS A 84 -5.73 -12.13 -0.74
N SER A 85 -4.97 -12.73 -1.65
CA SER A 85 -3.52 -12.86 -1.51
C SER A 85 -2.87 -11.48 -1.43
N LEU A 86 -2.11 -11.25 -0.36
CA LEU A 86 -1.23 -10.09 -0.22
C LEU A 86 0.20 -10.57 -0.39
N ASP A 87 0.84 -10.16 -1.48
CA ASP A 87 2.24 -10.41 -1.75
C ASP A 87 2.90 -9.05 -1.95
N ILE A 88 3.07 -8.32 -0.85
CA ILE A 88 3.64 -6.96 -0.83
C ILE A 88 4.65 -6.88 0.29
N SER A 89 5.84 -6.39 -0.05
CA SER A 89 6.91 -6.08 0.89
C SER A 89 7.21 -4.59 0.83
N CYS A 90 7.33 -3.95 2.00
CA CYS A 90 7.64 -2.52 2.12
C CYS A 90 8.97 -2.33 2.85
N ASN A 91 9.87 -1.53 2.28
CA ASN A 91 11.17 -1.21 2.85
C ASN A 91 11.33 0.30 3.02
N GLU A 92 12.09 0.74 4.03
CA GLU A 92 12.43 2.16 4.19
C GLU A 92 13.23 2.65 2.97
N ILE A 93 12.86 3.81 2.44
CA ILE A 93 13.61 4.46 1.38
C ILE A 93 14.87 5.03 2.04
N GLN A 94 16.03 4.42 1.77
CA GLN A 94 17.30 5.05 2.12
C GLN A 94 17.47 6.25 1.19
N SER A 95 17.13 7.45 1.68
CA SER A 95 17.59 8.68 1.06
C SER A 95 19.11 8.71 1.17
N VAL A 96 19.79 8.54 0.02
CA VAL A 96 21.25 8.75 -0.11
C VAL A 96 21.58 10.23 0.06
#